data_AF-A0A2V5M4K6-F1
#
_entry.id   AF-A0A2V5M4K6-F1
#
_cell.length_a   1.000
_cell.length_b   1.000
_cell.length_c   1.000
_cell.angle_alpha   90.00
_cell.angle_beta   90.00
_cell.angle_gamma   90.00
#
_symmetry.space_group_name_H-M   'P 1'
#
loop_
_entity.id
_entity.type
_entity.pdbx_description
1 polymer ?
#
loop_
_entity_poly.entity_id
_entity_poly.type
_entity_poly.pdbx_seq_one_letter_code
_entity_poly.pdbx_strand_id
1 'polypeptide(L)'
;GALAAYAARAGVEAHVFMPRDTPRANIVECRELGAHVTLVEGLITDCAAEISRRKANEGWFDTSTLKEPYRVEGKKTLGYEVAEQLKWQLPNVILYPAGGGTGLIGMWKAFDEMEALGWIGQNRPRMFAVQPAGCAPIVRAFEFGEESGAEVQDAHTIASGLRVPKAIGDFLILKILRESNGGAIAVDDEEMIRVAREVGTREGLFICPEGAACFAALKLLRSAGKIASGECVVVFNTGSGIKYLEAYDRGVGG
;
A
#
# COMPACT_ATOMS: atom_id res chain seq x y z
N GLY A 1 12.20 7.23 -1.26
CA GLY A 1 13.24 6.18 -1.36
C GLY A 1 13.40 5.60 -2.73
N ALA A 2 12.60 4.60 -3.09
CA ALA A 2 12.88 3.70 -4.23
C ALA A 2 13.24 4.42 -5.55
N LEU A 3 12.43 5.38 -6.01
CA LEU A 3 12.73 6.14 -7.22
C LEU A 3 14.12 6.79 -7.19
N ALA A 4 14.47 7.45 -6.08
CA ALA A 4 15.77 8.10 -5.93
C ALA A 4 16.92 7.09 -5.98
N ALA A 5 16.77 5.93 -5.31
CA ALA A 5 17.79 4.88 -5.31
C ALA A 5 18.06 4.33 -6.72
N TYR A 6 16.99 4.00 -7.46
CA TYR A 6 17.11 3.47 -8.82
C TYR A 6 17.64 4.53 -9.80
N ALA A 7 17.21 5.79 -9.68
CA ALA A 7 17.68 6.88 -10.51
C ALA A 7 19.19 7.16 -10.29
N ALA A 8 19.63 7.22 -9.04
CA ALA A 8 21.04 7.37 -8.70
C ALA A 8 21.89 6.24 -9.28
N ARG A 9 21.42 4.99 -9.17
CA ARG A 9 22.11 3.83 -9.75
C ARG A 9 22.18 3.89 -11.28
N ALA A 10 21.13 4.39 -11.92
CA ALA A 10 21.06 4.53 -13.37
C ALA A 10 21.81 5.77 -13.90
N GLY A 11 22.28 6.67 -13.03
CA GLY A 11 22.85 7.96 -13.45
C GLY A 11 21.82 8.91 -14.05
N VAL A 12 20.56 8.81 -13.64
CA VAL A 12 19.45 9.66 -14.09
C VAL A 12 19.00 10.57 -12.97
N GLU A 13 18.59 11.80 -13.30
CA GLU A 13 18.05 12.76 -12.34
C GLU A 13 16.67 12.31 -11.82
N ALA A 14 16.42 12.53 -10.54
CA ALA A 14 15.12 12.29 -9.92
C ALA A 14 14.61 13.55 -9.22
N HIS A 15 13.42 14.01 -9.61
CA HIS A 15 12.65 15.02 -8.88
C HIS A 15 11.57 14.33 -8.06
N VAL A 16 11.53 14.62 -6.75
CA VAL A 16 10.56 14.00 -5.84
C VAL A 16 9.81 15.08 -5.09
N PHE A 17 8.49 15.13 -5.31
CA PHE A 17 7.58 16.03 -4.64
C PHE A 17 6.92 15.29 -3.49
N MET A 18 6.98 15.86 -2.29
CA MET A 18 6.44 15.24 -1.08
C MET A 18 5.66 16.26 -0.26
N PRO A 19 4.55 15.88 0.41
CA PRO A 19 3.97 16.69 1.46
C PRO A 19 5.01 17.09 2.51
N ARG A 20 4.95 18.31 3.04
CA ARG A 20 5.91 18.78 4.06
C ARG A 20 5.94 17.89 5.30
N ASP A 21 4.81 17.29 5.65
CA ASP A 21 4.65 16.41 6.81
C ASP A 21 5.00 14.94 6.52
N THR A 22 5.60 14.63 5.37
CA THR A 22 6.13 13.30 5.06
C THR A 22 7.16 12.87 6.12
N PRO A 23 7.19 11.58 6.55
CA PRO A 23 8.15 11.11 7.54
C PRO A 23 9.58 11.48 7.19
N ARG A 24 10.36 11.94 8.18
CA ARG A 24 11.69 12.53 7.96
C ARG A 24 12.63 11.53 7.29
N ALA A 25 12.52 10.25 7.65
CA ALA A 25 13.31 9.18 7.06
C ALA A 25 13.16 9.09 5.53
N ASN A 26 11.97 9.36 4.99
CA ASN A 26 11.71 9.33 3.55
C ASN A 26 12.32 10.55 2.83
N ILE A 27 12.26 11.72 3.47
CA ILE A 27 12.85 12.97 2.96
C ILE A 27 14.37 12.86 2.93
N VAL A 28 14.97 12.43 4.05
CA VAL A 28 16.43 12.24 4.18
C VAL A 28 16.91 11.22 3.16
N GLU A 29 16.29 10.04 3.10
CA GLU A 29 16.68 9.00 2.13
C GLU A 29 16.68 9.53 0.69
N CYS A 30 15.67 10.28 0.27
CA CYS A 30 15.65 10.83 -1.08
C CYS A 30 16.79 11.83 -1.34
N ARG A 31 17.08 12.72 -0.38
CA ARG A 31 18.17 13.71 -0.49
C ARG A 31 19.55 13.04 -0.52
N GLU A 32 19.79 12.10 0.38
CA GLU A 32 21.08 11.37 0.46
C GLU A 32 21.33 10.51 -0.78
N LEU A 33 20.26 10.10 -1.47
CA LEU A 33 20.33 9.39 -2.76
C LEU A 33 20.40 10.35 -3.95
N GLY A 34 20.60 11.65 -3.74
CA GLY A 34 20.82 12.63 -4.82
C GLY A 34 19.56 13.09 -5.55
N ALA A 35 18.36 12.83 -5.03
CA ALA A 35 17.14 13.36 -5.65
C ALA A 35 16.90 14.84 -5.29
N HIS A 36 16.34 15.59 -6.24
CA HIS A 36 15.82 16.93 -6.06
C HIS A 36 14.48 16.88 -5.32
N VAL A 37 14.52 17.05 -4.00
CA VAL A 37 13.32 16.98 -3.14
C VAL A 37 12.65 18.35 -3.01
N THR A 38 11.40 18.44 -3.46
CA THR A 38 10.51 19.59 -3.28
C THR A 38 9.44 19.25 -2.24
N LEU A 39 9.35 20.05 -1.17
CA LEU A 39 8.31 19.91 -0.16
C LEU A 39 7.12 20.82 -0.51
N VAL A 40 5.91 20.26 -0.48
CA VAL A 40 4.65 20.93 -0.84
C VAL A 40 3.78 21.07 0.41
N GLU A 41 3.16 22.23 0.59
CA GLU A 41 2.07 22.40 1.58
C GLU A 41 0.81 21.72 1.02
N GLY A 42 0.31 20.68 1.69
CA GLY A 42 -0.87 19.94 1.25
C GLY A 42 -0.65 18.43 1.23
N LEU A 43 -1.46 17.73 0.42
CA LEU A 43 -1.50 16.27 0.32
C LEU A 43 -0.75 15.77 -0.93
N ILE A 44 -0.73 14.44 -1.10
CA ILE A 44 -0.13 13.80 -2.26
C ILE A 44 -0.81 14.20 -3.58
N THR A 45 -2.09 14.61 -3.53
CA THR A 45 -2.84 15.14 -4.67
C THR A 45 -2.30 16.50 -5.12
N ASP A 46 -1.92 17.37 -4.18
CA ASP A 46 -1.28 18.66 -4.48
C ASP A 46 0.13 18.48 -5.09
N CYS A 47 0.88 17.50 -4.59
CA CYS A 47 2.17 17.12 -5.17
C CYS A 47 2.00 16.66 -6.62
N ALA A 48 0.98 15.84 -6.91
CA ALA A 48 0.68 15.37 -8.26
C ALA A 48 0.23 16.50 -9.19
N ALA A 49 -0.52 17.48 -8.66
CA ALA A 49 -0.92 18.67 -9.42
C ALA A 49 0.30 19.50 -9.83
N GLU A 50 1.28 19.69 -8.93
CA GLU A 50 2.50 20.43 -9.23
C GLU A 50 3.38 19.72 -10.28
N ILE A 51 3.56 18.41 -10.15
CA ILE A 51 4.23 17.60 -11.18
C ILE A 51 3.52 17.75 -12.52
N SER A 52 2.19 17.71 -12.54
CA SER A 52 1.40 17.79 -13.77
C SER A 52 1.56 19.14 -14.49
N ARG A 53 1.73 20.25 -13.75
CA ARG A 53 1.98 21.58 -14.34
C ARG A 53 3.37 21.69 -14.97
N ARG A 54 4.38 21.04 -14.38
CA ARG A 54 5.79 21.23 -14.74
C ARG A 54 6.32 20.21 -15.74
N LYS A 55 5.87 18.96 -15.67
CA LYS A 55 6.50 17.83 -16.37
C LYS A 55 6.70 18.01 -17.88
N ALA A 56 5.76 18.68 -18.57
CA ALA A 56 5.88 18.91 -20.00
C ALA A 56 7.00 19.90 -20.35
N ASN A 57 7.10 20.99 -19.59
CA ASN A 57 8.11 22.03 -19.80
C ASN A 57 9.52 21.57 -19.37
N GLU A 58 9.58 20.71 -18.35
CA GLU A 58 10.84 20.21 -17.79
C GLU A 58 11.31 18.90 -18.47
N GLY A 59 10.49 18.31 -19.35
CA GLY A 59 10.81 17.04 -20.03
C GLY A 59 10.80 15.82 -19.10
N TRP A 60 10.04 15.85 -18.00
CA TRP A 60 10.03 14.78 -17.00
C TRP A 60 9.11 13.61 -17.40
N PHE A 61 9.59 12.39 -17.15
CA PHE A 61 8.76 11.18 -17.17
C PHE A 61 8.08 10.98 -15.81
N ASP A 62 6.75 10.95 -15.81
CA ASP A 62 5.94 10.85 -14.59
C ASP A 62 5.85 9.40 -14.11
N THR A 63 6.56 9.10 -13.01
CA THR A 63 6.54 7.79 -12.36
C THR A 63 5.50 7.68 -11.25
N SER A 64 4.49 8.55 -11.22
CA SER A 64 3.42 8.44 -10.23
C SER A 64 2.61 7.16 -10.43
N THR A 65 2.02 6.66 -9.33
CA THR A 65 1.29 5.39 -9.32
C THR A 65 0.22 5.33 -10.42
N LEU A 66 0.29 4.31 -11.29
CA LEU A 66 -0.60 4.09 -12.43
C LEU A 66 -0.58 5.18 -13.53
N LYS A 67 0.38 6.11 -13.50
CA LYS A 67 0.70 6.98 -14.64
C LYS A 67 1.70 6.34 -15.61
N GLU A 68 2.33 5.26 -15.16
CA GLU A 68 3.21 4.40 -15.95
C GLU A 68 2.84 2.92 -15.74
N PRO A 69 3.09 2.04 -16.73
CA PRO A 69 2.67 0.64 -16.67
C PRO A 69 3.61 -0.27 -15.86
N TYR A 70 4.87 0.13 -15.67
CA TYR A 70 5.94 -0.70 -15.15
C TYR A 70 5.82 -0.99 -13.65
N ARG A 71 5.26 -0.10 -12.82
CA ARG A 71 5.10 -0.40 -11.38
C ARG A 71 4.06 -1.49 -11.11
N VAL A 72 3.03 -1.62 -11.93
CA VAL A 72 2.10 -2.76 -11.83
C VAL A 72 2.84 -4.04 -12.18
N GLU A 73 3.58 -4.05 -13.29
CA GLU A 73 4.37 -5.21 -13.72
C GLU A 73 5.50 -5.55 -12.74
N GLY A 74 6.10 -4.55 -12.10
CA GLY A 74 7.08 -4.77 -11.04
C GLY A 74 6.43 -5.35 -9.79
N LYS A 75 5.27 -4.82 -9.38
CA LYS A 75 4.57 -5.30 -8.17
C LYS A 75 3.83 -6.62 -8.36
N LYS A 76 3.51 -7.04 -9.58
CA LYS A 76 2.88 -8.35 -9.81
C LYS A 76 3.78 -9.51 -9.38
N THR A 77 5.10 -9.29 -9.34
CA THR A 77 6.08 -10.25 -8.84
C THR A 77 5.78 -10.71 -7.41
N LEU A 78 5.14 -9.86 -6.59
CA LEU A 78 4.62 -10.26 -5.27
C LEU A 78 3.72 -11.51 -5.35
N GLY A 79 2.90 -11.61 -6.41
CA GLY A 79 2.01 -12.75 -6.63
C GLY A 79 2.78 -14.01 -7.06
N TYR A 80 3.80 -13.85 -7.90
CA TYR A 80 4.68 -14.95 -8.29
C TYR A 80 5.48 -15.47 -7.09
N GLU A 81 6.03 -14.58 -6.26
CA GLU A 81 6.79 -14.93 -5.06
C GLU A 81 5.90 -15.65 -4.04
N VAL A 82 4.67 -15.16 -3.81
CA VAL A 82 3.70 -15.85 -2.94
C VAL A 82 3.42 -17.27 -3.46
N ALA A 83 3.18 -17.44 -4.76
CA ALA A 83 2.94 -18.76 -5.33
C ALA A 83 4.17 -19.66 -5.17
N GLU A 84 5.35 -19.21 -5.58
CA GLU A 84 6.61 -19.96 -5.50
C GLU A 84 6.91 -20.40 -4.05
N GLN A 85 6.84 -19.46 -3.10
CA GLN A 85 7.14 -19.72 -1.68
C GLN A 85 6.12 -20.65 -1.02
N LEU A 86 4.89 -20.70 -1.54
CA LEU A 86 3.84 -21.63 -1.14
C LEU A 86 3.75 -22.85 -2.06
N LYS A 87 4.83 -23.19 -2.77
CA LYS A 87 4.94 -24.39 -3.63
C LYS A 87 3.85 -24.45 -4.70
N TRP A 88 3.59 -23.32 -5.34
CA TRP A 88 2.60 -23.11 -6.39
C TRP A 88 1.16 -23.34 -5.94
N GLN A 89 0.89 -23.21 -4.64
CA GLN A 89 -0.46 -23.22 -4.06
C GLN A 89 -0.76 -21.84 -3.49
N LEU A 90 -1.73 -21.14 -4.09
CA LEU A 90 -2.13 -19.82 -3.59
C LEU A 90 -2.73 -19.93 -2.17
N PRO A 91 -2.54 -18.90 -1.32
CA PRO A 91 -3.11 -18.90 0.02
C PRO A 91 -4.64 -18.78 -0.03
N ASN A 92 -5.29 -19.03 1.10
CA ASN A 92 -6.74 -18.84 1.19
C ASN A 92 -7.11 -17.35 1.24
N VAL A 93 -6.27 -16.53 1.89
CA VAL A 93 -6.52 -15.11 2.11
C VAL A 93 -5.24 -14.28 1.93
N ILE A 94 -5.39 -13.12 1.31
CA ILE A 94 -4.36 -12.08 1.24
C ILE A 94 -4.90 -10.80 1.88
N LEU A 95 -4.16 -10.23 2.82
CA LEU A 95 -4.40 -8.89 3.35
C LEU A 95 -3.32 -7.95 2.82
N TYR A 96 -3.74 -6.90 2.11
CA TYR A 96 -2.84 -5.95 1.49
C TYR A 96 -3.22 -4.51 1.88
N PRO A 97 -2.26 -3.70 2.38
CA PRO A 97 -2.55 -2.32 2.75
C PRO A 97 -2.60 -1.45 1.49
N ALA A 98 -3.73 -0.77 1.26
CA ALA A 98 -4.07 -0.16 -0.01
C ALA A 98 -4.24 1.36 0.09
N GLY A 99 -3.20 2.11 -0.27
CA GLY A 99 -3.34 3.50 -0.70
C GLY A 99 -3.81 3.54 -2.15
N GLY A 100 -2.87 3.42 -3.11
CA GLY A 100 -3.17 3.28 -4.54
C GLY A 100 -3.39 1.84 -5.04
N GLY A 101 -3.29 0.83 -4.17
CA GLY A 101 -3.61 -0.59 -4.45
C GLY A 101 -2.81 -1.32 -5.54
N THR A 102 -1.72 -0.74 -6.06
CA THR A 102 -0.95 -1.33 -7.17
C THR A 102 -0.44 -2.75 -6.92
N GLY A 103 -0.08 -3.10 -5.68
CA GLY A 103 0.34 -4.46 -5.35
C GLY A 103 -0.80 -5.47 -5.41
N LEU A 104 -1.99 -5.07 -4.93
CA LEU A 104 -3.21 -5.89 -5.03
C LEU A 104 -3.59 -6.12 -6.50
N ILE A 105 -3.58 -5.06 -7.32
CA ILE A 105 -3.82 -5.16 -8.78
C ILE A 105 -2.79 -6.05 -9.45
N GLY A 106 -1.51 -5.85 -9.14
CA GLY A 106 -0.41 -6.65 -9.67
C GLY A 106 -0.57 -8.13 -9.33
N MET A 107 -0.80 -8.48 -8.06
CA MET A 107 -0.97 -9.87 -7.64
C MET A 107 -2.13 -10.55 -8.37
N TRP A 108 -3.28 -9.89 -8.50
CA TRP A 108 -4.42 -10.45 -9.22
C TRP A 108 -4.07 -10.77 -10.68
N LYS A 109 -3.42 -9.82 -11.37
CA LYS A 109 -2.92 -10.01 -12.73
C LYS A 109 -1.92 -11.17 -12.81
N ALA A 110 -1.01 -11.31 -11.85
CA ALA A 110 -0.05 -12.41 -11.81
C ALA A 110 -0.75 -13.77 -11.65
N PHE A 111 -1.82 -13.85 -10.85
CA PHE A 111 -2.60 -15.08 -10.69
C PHE A 111 -3.29 -15.48 -12.00
N ASP A 112 -3.86 -14.53 -12.73
CA ASP A 112 -4.46 -14.78 -14.04
C ASP A 112 -3.44 -15.27 -15.07
N GLU A 113 -2.26 -14.64 -15.10
CA GLU A 113 -1.16 -15.07 -15.97
C GLU A 113 -0.64 -16.47 -15.62
N MET A 114 -0.45 -16.77 -14.32
CA MET A 114 0.00 -18.09 -13.87
C MET A 114 -1.04 -19.19 -14.17
N GLU A 115 -2.34 -18.90 -14.05
CA GLU A 115 -3.38 -19.84 -14.43
C GLU A 115 -3.36 -20.09 -15.95
N ALA A 116 -3.28 -19.02 -16.76
CA ALA A 116 -3.22 -19.14 -18.21
C ALA A 116 -1.99 -19.93 -18.69
N LEU A 117 -0.87 -19.85 -17.95
CA LEU A 117 0.34 -20.64 -18.19
C LEU A 117 0.28 -22.06 -17.61
N GLY A 118 -0.77 -22.41 -16.85
CA GLY A 118 -0.94 -23.72 -16.23
C GLY A 118 -0.04 -23.97 -15.01
N TRP A 119 0.51 -22.91 -14.40
CA TRP A 119 1.39 -23.02 -13.22
C TRP A 119 0.62 -23.19 -11.92
N ILE A 120 -0.59 -22.63 -11.86
CA ILE A 120 -1.53 -22.76 -10.74
C ILE A 120 -2.91 -23.17 -11.25
N GLY A 121 -3.77 -23.63 -10.34
CA GLY A 121 -5.19 -23.89 -10.64
C GLY A 121 -6.07 -22.63 -10.59
N GLN A 122 -7.39 -22.83 -10.73
CA GLN A 122 -8.39 -21.75 -10.77
C GLN A 122 -8.69 -21.12 -9.40
N ASN A 123 -8.27 -21.77 -8.31
CA ASN A 123 -8.53 -21.26 -6.96
C ASN A 123 -7.83 -19.92 -6.75
N ARG A 124 -8.56 -18.94 -6.21
CA ARG A 124 -8.04 -17.59 -5.91
C ARG A 124 -8.12 -17.29 -4.41
N PRO A 125 -7.16 -16.52 -3.86
CA PRO A 125 -7.26 -16.02 -2.49
C PRO A 125 -8.38 -15.01 -2.38
N ARG A 126 -9.10 -15.00 -1.25
CA ARG A 126 -9.94 -13.86 -0.88
C ARG A 126 -9.03 -12.69 -0.55
N MET A 127 -9.16 -11.58 -1.29
CA MET A 127 -8.27 -10.43 -1.12
C MET A 127 -8.93 -9.34 -0.28
N PHE A 128 -8.23 -8.86 0.73
CA PHE A 128 -8.70 -7.76 1.56
C PHE A 128 -7.82 -6.52 1.39
N ALA A 129 -8.45 -5.41 1.00
CA ALA A 129 -7.81 -4.09 1.00
C ALA A 129 -7.96 -3.47 2.39
N VAL A 130 -6.86 -3.01 2.97
CA VAL A 130 -6.87 -2.38 4.30
C VAL A 130 -6.46 -0.92 4.18
N GLN A 131 -7.28 -0.03 4.75
CA GLN A 131 -7.06 1.42 4.73
C GLN A 131 -7.11 2.00 6.14
N PRO A 132 -6.46 3.14 6.39
CA PRO A 132 -6.65 3.91 7.62
C PRO A 132 -8.06 4.51 7.66
N ALA A 133 -8.70 4.53 8.84
CA ALA A 133 -10.04 5.11 9.00
C ALA A 133 -10.12 6.59 8.57
N GLY A 134 -9.07 7.37 8.83
CA GLY A 134 -8.95 8.77 8.40
C GLY A 134 -8.72 8.98 6.91
N CYS A 135 -8.53 7.91 6.12
CA CYS A 135 -8.38 7.97 4.66
C CYS A 135 -8.81 6.64 3.99
N ALA A 136 -10.11 6.37 4.00
CA ALA A 136 -10.69 5.09 3.57
C ALA A 136 -11.65 5.16 2.34
N PRO A 137 -11.27 5.78 1.21
CA PRO A 137 -12.18 5.92 0.05
C PRO A 137 -12.62 4.58 -0.56
N ILE A 138 -11.73 3.56 -0.58
CA ILE A 138 -12.04 2.23 -1.13
C ILE A 138 -12.98 1.47 -0.20
N VAL A 139 -12.80 1.61 1.11
CA VAL A 139 -13.69 0.98 2.10
C VAL A 139 -15.11 1.49 1.91
N ARG A 140 -15.28 2.82 1.88
CA ARG A 140 -16.60 3.45 1.65
C ARG A 140 -17.21 2.99 0.34
N ALA A 141 -16.48 3.09 -0.77
CA ALA A 141 -16.99 2.67 -2.09
C ALA A 141 -17.38 1.20 -2.13
N PHE A 142 -16.61 0.32 -1.48
CA PHE A 142 -16.93 -1.10 -1.41
C PHE A 142 -18.22 -1.36 -0.62
N GLU A 143 -18.38 -0.71 0.54
CA GLU A 143 -19.58 -0.84 1.40
C GLU A 143 -20.85 -0.32 0.72
N PHE A 144 -20.75 0.78 -0.04
CA PHE A 144 -21.87 1.36 -0.78
C PHE A 144 -22.10 0.74 -2.17
N GLY A 145 -21.28 -0.24 -2.58
CA GLY A 145 -21.42 -0.90 -3.89
C GLY A 145 -21.04 -0.01 -5.08
N GLU A 146 -20.25 1.03 -4.87
CA GLU A 146 -19.86 2.01 -5.89
C GLU A 146 -18.72 1.48 -6.79
N GLU A 147 -18.60 2.02 -8.01
CA GLU A 147 -17.52 1.63 -8.93
C GLU A 147 -16.19 2.36 -8.67
N SER A 148 -16.23 3.47 -7.94
CA SER A 148 -15.07 4.33 -7.64
C SER A 148 -15.30 5.07 -6.32
N GLY A 149 -14.22 5.39 -5.60
CA GLY A 149 -14.29 6.13 -4.34
C GLY A 149 -14.27 7.64 -4.53
N ALA A 150 -15.18 8.33 -3.86
CA ALA A 150 -15.12 9.77 -3.71
C ALA A 150 -13.85 10.20 -2.95
N GLU A 151 -13.30 11.36 -3.31
CA GLU A 151 -12.10 11.89 -2.68
C GLU A 151 -12.36 12.27 -1.22
N VAL A 152 -11.52 11.78 -0.31
CA VAL A 152 -11.61 12.10 1.11
C VAL A 152 -10.99 13.47 1.39
N GLN A 153 -11.82 14.43 1.83
CA GLN A 153 -11.33 15.73 2.30
C GLN A 153 -10.60 15.59 3.64
N ASP A 154 -9.55 16.39 3.86
CA ASP A 154 -8.76 16.40 5.11
C ASP A 154 -8.26 15.02 5.55
N ALA A 155 -7.89 14.19 4.56
CA ALA A 155 -7.39 12.85 4.81
C ALA A 155 -6.17 12.88 5.73
N HIS A 156 -6.22 12.08 6.80
CA HIS A 156 -5.17 12.02 7.81
C HIS A 156 -4.91 10.58 8.24
N THR A 157 -3.64 10.27 8.50
CA THR A 157 -3.20 9.02 9.12
C THR A 157 -1.69 9.12 9.42
N ILE A 158 -1.21 8.39 10.43
CA ILE A 158 0.22 8.12 10.64
C ILE A 158 0.83 7.25 9.54
N ALA A 159 0.02 6.44 8.87
CA ALA A 159 0.44 5.52 7.82
C ALA A 159 0.58 6.29 6.49
N SER A 160 1.63 7.09 6.38
CA SER A 160 1.83 8.03 5.26
C SER A 160 1.69 7.41 3.86
N GLY A 161 2.04 6.13 3.70
CA GLY A 161 1.90 5.41 2.43
C GLY A 161 0.45 5.08 2.04
N LEU A 162 -0.49 5.15 2.99
CA LEU A 162 -1.92 4.90 2.79
C LEU A 162 -2.76 6.18 2.77
N ARG A 163 -2.16 7.34 3.02
CA ARG A 163 -2.84 8.64 2.91
C ARG A 163 -3.03 9.05 1.45
N VAL A 164 -3.88 8.30 0.75
CA VAL A 164 -4.23 8.46 -0.66
C VAL A 164 -5.73 8.77 -0.75
N PRO A 165 -6.12 10.05 -0.76
CA PRO A 165 -7.53 10.47 -0.74
C PRO A 165 -8.35 9.99 -1.93
N LYS A 166 -7.69 9.81 -3.08
CA LYS A 166 -8.28 9.34 -4.33
C LYS A 166 -7.24 8.53 -5.11
N ALA A 167 -7.54 7.25 -5.36
CA ALA A 167 -6.66 6.37 -6.13
C ALA A 167 -7.09 6.33 -7.60
N ILE A 168 -6.13 6.36 -8.53
CA ILE A 168 -6.42 6.31 -9.98
C ILE A 168 -7.03 4.96 -10.40
N GLY A 169 -6.64 3.86 -9.73
CA GLY A 169 -7.07 2.50 -10.05
C GLY A 169 -8.03 1.91 -9.03
N ASP A 170 -8.79 2.74 -8.33
CA ASP A 170 -9.78 2.30 -7.33
C ASP A 170 -10.81 1.31 -7.90
N PHE A 171 -11.31 1.55 -9.11
CA PHE A 171 -12.23 0.67 -9.81
C PHE A 171 -11.68 -0.75 -10.03
N LEU A 172 -10.36 -0.88 -10.30
CA LEU A 172 -9.70 -2.18 -10.41
C LEU A 172 -9.64 -2.88 -9.05
N ILE A 173 -9.31 -2.14 -7.99
CA ILE A 173 -9.29 -2.69 -6.63
C ILE A 173 -10.68 -3.20 -6.26
N LEU A 174 -11.72 -2.38 -6.42
CA LEU A 174 -13.10 -2.72 -6.09
C LEU A 174 -13.60 -3.95 -6.86
N LYS A 175 -13.28 -4.04 -8.15
CA LYS A 175 -13.55 -5.22 -8.97
C LYS A 175 -12.90 -6.47 -8.38
N ILE A 176 -11.59 -6.43 -8.09
CA ILE A 176 -10.84 -7.56 -7.53
C ILE A 176 -11.40 -8.00 -6.18
N LEU A 177 -11.75 -7.06 -5.30
CA LEU A 177 -12.34 -7.39 -3.99
C LEU A 177 -13.66 -8.16 -4.14
N ARG A 178 -14.49 -7.79 -5.13
CA ARG A 178 -15.75 -8.49 -5.44
C ARG A 178 -15.50 -9.86 -6.06
N GLU A 179 -14.67 -9.93 -7.09
CA GLU A 179 -14.36 -11.18 -7.80
C GLU A 179 -13.66 -12.21 -6.90
N SER A 180 -12.82 -11.76 -5.98
CA SER A 180 -12.13 -12.62 -5.02
C SER A 180 -13.01 -13.05 -3.84
N ASN A 181 -14.25 -12.58 -3.73
CA ASN A 181 -15.09 -12.73 -2.52
C ASN A 181 -14.38 -12.26 -1.24
N GLY A 182 -13.59 -11.20 -1.38
CA GLY A 182 -12.84 -10.55 -0.30
C GLY A 182 -13.59 -9.35 0.27
N GLY A 183 -12.86 -8.28 0.61
CA GLY A 183 -13.48 -7.08 1.15
C GLY A 183 -12.54 -5.92 1.42
N ALA A 184 -13.06 -4.83 1.98
CA ALA A 184 -12.29 -3.67 2.38
C ALA A 184 -12.50 -3.38 3.88
N ILE A 185 -11.44 -2.97 4.57
CA ILE A 185 -11.46 -2.75 6.03
C ILE A 185 -10.74 -1.46 6.37
N ALA A 186 -11.37 -0.64 7.21
CA ALA A 186 -10.77 0.52 7.83
C ALA A 186 -10.16 0.16 9.21
N VAL A 187 -9.00 0.71 9.53
CA VAL A 187 -8.32 0.54 10.82
C VAL A 187 -7.86 1.89 11.35
N ASP A 188 -8.03 2.14 12.64
CA ASP A 188 -7.61 3.38 13.29
C ASP A 188 -6.09 3.45 13.51
N ASP A 189 -5.52 4.64 13.54
CA ASP A 189 -4.08 4.84 13.71
C ASP A 189 -3.56 4.30 15.05
N GLU A 190 -4.33 4.48 16.13
CA GLU A 190 -3.98 3.97 17.47
C GLU A 190 -3.91 2.44 17.46
N GLU A 191 -4.81 1.79 16.72
CA GLU A 191 -4.84 0.35 16.53
C GLU A 191 -3.60 -0.13 15.78
N MET A 192 -3.19 0.57 14.73
CA MET A 192 -1.96 0.25 13.98
C MET A 192 -0.73 0.30 14.88
N ILE A 193 -0.58 1.33 15.73
CA ILE A 193 0.54 1.41 16.67
C ILE A 193 0.49 0.29 17.72
N ARG A 194 -0.69 0.02 18.28
CA ARG A 194 -0.86 -1.07 19.26
C ARG A 194 -0.46 -2.41 18.66
N VAL A 195 -0.94 -2.72 17.46
CA VAL A 195 -0.66 -3.98 16.76
C VAL A 195 0.79 -4.06 16.31
N ALA A 196 1.40 -2.97 15.85
CA ALA A 196 2.82 -2.95 15.53
C ALA A 196 3.69 -3.29 16.76
N ARG A 197 3.36 -2.72 17.92
CA ARG A 197 4.03 -3.05 19.20
C ARG A 197 3.82 -4.51 19.60
N GLU A 198 2.62 -5.03 19.42
CA GLU A 198 2.32 -6.44 19.70
C GLU A 198 3.12 -7.39 18.80
N VAL A 199 3.13 -7.15 17.48
CA VAL A 199 3.92 -7.95 16.54
C VAL A 199 5.41 -7.84 16.87
N GLY A 200 5.90 -6.64 17.17
CA GLY A 200 7.30 -6.45 17.56
C GLY A 200 7.69 -7.19 18.84
N THR A 201 6.83 -7.18 19.86
CA THR A 201 7.12 -7.84 21.16
C THR A 201 6.94 -9.36 21.12
N ARG A 202 6.08 -9.88 20.23
CA ARG A 202 5.85 -11.33 20.10
C ARG A 202 6.75 -12.02 19.10
N GLU A 203 7.01 -11.37 17.97
CA GLU A 203 7.70 -11.98 16.82
C GLU A 203 9.08 -11.35 16.54
N GLY A 204 9.44 -10.26 17.23
CA GLY A 204 10.69 -9.55 16.97
C GLY A 204 10.70 -8.77 15.65
N LEU A 205 9.52 -8.51 15.06
CA LEU A 205 9.39 -7.86 13.76
C LEU A 205 8.96 -6.40 13.93
N PHE A 206 9.83 -5.46 13.54
CA PHE A 206 9.48 -4.04 13.53
C PHE A 206 8.84 -3.63 12.20
N ILE A 207 7.54 -3.93 12.07
CA ILE A 207 6.71 -3.67 10.89
C ILE A 207 6.32 -2.19 10.78
N CYS A 208 5.99 -1.74 9.57
CA CYS A 208 5.44 -0.40 9.37
C CYS A 208 3.95 -0.32 9.79
N PRO A 209 3.40 0.89 10.04
CA PRO A 209 1.98 1.06 10.36
C PRO A 209 1.04 0.45 9.31
N GLU A 210 1.43 0.45 8.03
CA GLU A 210 0.66 -0.17 6.96
C GLU A 210 0.54 -1.69 7.11
N GLY A 211 1.64 -2.38 7.43
CA GLY A 211 1.62 -3.79 7.73
C GLY A 211 0.82 -4.09 9.00
N ALA A 212 0.94 -3.22 10.01
CA ALA A 212 0.20 -3.35 11.26
C ALA A 212 -1.32 -3.19 11.06
N ALA A 213 -1.75 -2.32 10.14
CA ALA A 213 -3.15 -2.21 9.74
C ALA A 213 -3.68 -3.55 9.23
N CYS A 214 -2.92 -4.27 8.40
CA CYS A 214 -3.33 -5.59 7.94
C CYS A 214 -3.37 -6.64 9.07
N PHE A 215 -2.44 -6.61 10.02
CA PHE A 215 -2.53 -7.49 11.19
C PHE A 215 -3.76 -7.16 12.07
N ALA A 216 -4.12 -5.89 12.22
CA ALA A 216 -5.33 -5.48 12.92
C ALA A 216 -6.59 -5.99 12.19
N ALA A 217 -6.65 -5.79 10.87
CA ALA A 217 -7.73 -6.28 10.02
C ALA A 217 -7.88 -7.80 10.08
N LEU A 218 -6.76 -8.56 10.15
CA LEU A 218 -6.79 -10.00 10.34
C LEU A 218 -7.53 -10.38 11.64
N LYS A 219 -7.28 -9.68 12.74
CA LYS A 219 -7.96 -9.94 14.02
C LYS A 219 -9.46 -9.66 13.94
N LEU A 220 -9.86 -8.56 13.29
CA LEU A 220 -11.26 -8.22 13.07
C LEU A 220 -11.99 -9.26 12.20
N LEU A 221 -11.35 -9.69 11.11
CA LEU A 221 -11.90 -10.71 10.22
C LEU A 221 -12.02 -12.07 10.89
N ARG A 222 -11.05 -12.40 11.76
CA ARG A 222 -11.08 -13.61 12.59
C ARG A 222 -12.24 -13.60 13.58
N SER A 223 -12.41 -12.50 14.32
CA SER A 223 -13.51 -12.38 15.29
C SER A 223 -14.87 -12.36 14.59
N ALA A 224 -14.95 -11.82 13.37
CA ALA A 224 -16.17 -11.80 12.56
C ALA A 224 -16.45 -13.14 11.84
N GLY A 225 -15.65 -14.18 12.04
CA GLY A 225 -15.81 -15.48 11.38
C GLY A 225 -15.59 -15.45 9.87
N LYS A 226 -15.02 -14.37 9.32
CA LYS A 226 -14.74 -14.22 7.89
C LYS A 226 -13.50 -15.01 7.46
N ILE A 227 -12.59 -15.30 8.37
CA ILE A 227 -11.45 -16.18 8.14
C ILE A 227 -11.48 -17.30 9.20
N ALA A 228 -11.51 -18.55 8.77
CA ALA A 228 -11.73 -19.77 9.56
C ALA A 228 -10.42 -20.42 10.02
N SER A 229 -10.40 -21.05 11.21
CA SER A 229 -9.18 -21.66 11.75
C SER A 229 -8.54 -22.64 10.75
N GLY A 230 -7.22 -22.57 10.59
CA GLY A 230 -6.48 -23.41 9.63
C GLY A 230 -6.31 -22.83 8.22
N GLU A 231 -6.98 -21.73 7.87
CA GLU A 231 -6.73 -21.06 6.58
C GLU A 231 -5.32 -20.45 6.52
N CYS A 232 -4.64 -20.64 5.39
CA CYS A 232 -3.39 -19.99 5.06
C CYS A 232 -3.65 -18.51 4.72
N VAL A 233 -3.05 -17.61 5.49
CA VAL A 233 -3.21 -16.16 5.35
C VAL A 233 -1.85 -15.53 5.08
N VAL A 234 -1.76 -14.71 4.04
CA VAL A 234 -0.59 -13.88 3.77
C VAL A 234 -0.91 -12.43 4.11
N VAL A 235 -0.14 -11.85 5.02
CA VAL A 235 -0.24 -10.44 5.44
C VAL A 235 0.96 -9.68 4.88
N PHE A 236 0.70 -8.64 4.09
CA PHE A 236 1.77 -7.84 3.50
C PHE A 236 2.22 -6.72 4.43
N ASN A 237 3.48 -6.79 4.88
CA ASN A 237 4.18 -5.66 5.47
C ASN A 237 4.96 -4.91 4.36
N THR A 238 4.50 -3.73 3.98
CA THR A 238 5.00 -3.02 2.78
C THR A 238 6.16 -2.06 3.04
N GLY A 239 6.64 -1.97 4.28
CA GLY A 239 7.74 -1.11 4.67
C GLY A 239 8.36 -1.51 6.01
N SER A 240 9.41 -0.80 6.40
CA SER A 240 10.04 -0.97 7.71
C SER A 240 9.45 0.01 8.73
N GLY A 241 9.27 -0.42 9.98
CA GLY A 241 8.91 0.46 11.09
C GLY A 241 9.90 1.62 11.30
N ILE A 242 11.17 1.45 10.87
CA ILE A 242 12.22 2.48 10.92
C ILE A 242 11.85 3.73 10.11
N LYS A 243 10.96 3.60 9.12
CA LYS A 243 10.49 4.75 8.32
C LYS A 243 9.50 5.66 9.07
N TYR A 244 9.05 5.27 10.27
CA TYR A 244 7.95 5.89 11.01
C TYR A 244 8.30 6.15 12.48
N LEU A 245 9.56 6.48 12.79
CA LEU A 245 10.01 6.66 14.18
C LEU A 245 9.14 7.69 14.92
N GLU A 246 8.77 8.77 14.25
CA GLU A 246 7.96 9.86 14.80
C GLU A 246 6.55 9.40 15.23
N ALA A 247 6.04 8.32 14.64
CA ALA A 247 4.74 7.75 15.00
C ALA A 247 4.79 7.04 16.37
N TYR A 248 5.97 6.58 16.79
CA TYR A 248 6.17 5.89 18.08
C TYR A 248 6.62 6.83 19.20
N ASP A 249 7.22 7.98 18.85
CA ASP A 249 7.68 8.99 19.81
C ASP A 249 6.51 9.66 20.57
N ARG A 250 5.30 9.65 20.01
CA ARG A 250 4.09 10.20 20.65
C ARG A 250 3.65 9.48 21.93
N GLY A 251 4.31 8.38 22.30
CA GLY A 251 4.13 7.68 23.57
C GLY A 251 5.24 7.91 24.59
N VAL A 252 6.30 8.65 24.25
CA VAL A 252 7.45 8.93 25.13
C VAL A 252 7.34 10.35 25.69
N GLY A 253 6.17 10.66 26.27
CA GLY A 253 5.99 11.80 27.16
C GLY A 253 6.18 11.35 28.60
N GLY A 254 7.43 11.33 29.04
CA GLY A 254 7.84 11.33 30.44
C GLY A 254 8.42 12.69 30.79
#